data_AF-A0A101VWI0-F1
#
_entry.id   AF-A0A101VWI0-F1
#
_cell.length_a   1.000
_cell.length_b   1.000
_cell.length_c   1.000
_cell.angle_alpha   90.00
_cell.angle_beta   90.00
_cell.angle_gamma   90.00
#
_symmetry.space_group_name_H-M   'P 1'
#
loop_
_entity.id
_entity.type
_entity.pdbx_description
1 polymer ?
#
loop_
_entity_poly.entity_id
_entity_poly.type
_entity_poly.pdbx_seq_one_letter_code
_entity_poly.pdbx_strand_id
1 'polypeptide(L)'
;MQEAGINQKDDTVRLVRWLSEHPKIQRRLCESEFESTPEECIEMIEMLEKNSFYDMIFILLIKNSHDLIINEAISKMVTEKITNEWERIGTEQMCRDIKERIRDEIKLNEIRGDKMF
;
A
#
# COMPACT_ATOMS: atom_id res chain seq x y z
N MET A 1 28.40 -7.76 11.33
CA MET A 1 27.12 -7.30 10.74
C MET A 1 26.29 -8.52 10.39
N GLN A 2 25.34 -8.90 11.24
CA GLN A 2 24.25 -9.86 10.96
C GLN A 2 23.25 -9.77 12.12
N GLU A 3 22.23 -8.91 12.02
CA GLU A 3 21.13 -8.80 13.00
C GLU A 3 19.76 -8.48 12.34
N ALA A 4 19.52 -8.90 11.10
CA ALA A 4 18.24 -8.62 10.43
C ALA A 4 17.16 -9.72 10.67
N GLY A 5 17.50 -10.84 11.31
CA GLY A 5 16.63 -12.02 11.40
C GLY A 5 15.84 -12.22 12.69
N ILE A 6 16.08 -11.42 13.73
CA ILE A 6 15.55 -11.67 15.10
C ILE A 6 14.28 -10.84 15.41
N ASN A 7 14.00 -9.75 14.68
CA ASN A 7 12.91 -8.82 15.02
C ASN A 7 11.54 -9.09 14.37
N GLN A 8 11.47 -9.70 13.17
CA GLN A 8 10.20 -9.83 12.42
C GLN A 8 9.18 -10.76 13.07
N LYS A 9 9.63 -11.84 13.72
CA LYS A 9 8.73 -12.77 14.43
C LYS A 9 8.07 -12.08 15.62
N ASP A 10 8.79 -11.19 16.30
CA ASP A 10 8.26 -10.47 17.45
C ASP A 10 7.26 -9.39 17.02
N ASP A 11 7.55 -8.67 15.92
CA ASP A 11 6.63 -7.68 15.35
C ASP A 11 5.32 -8.29 14.83
N THR A 12 5.39 -9.48 14.21
CA THR A 12 4.18 -10.17 13.76
C THR A 12 3.31 -10.59 14.95
N VAL A 13 3.91 -11.16 16.00
CA VAL A 13 3.18 -11.54 17.22
C VAL A 13 2.61 -10.32 17.92
N ARG A 14 3.35 -9.21 17.96
CA ARG A 14 2.91 -7.92 18.50
C ARG A 14 1.69 -7.38 17.75
N LEU A 15 1.71 -7.40 16.42
CA LEU A 15 0.58 -7.02 15.58
C LEU A 15 -0.62 -7.92 15.84
N VAL A 16 -0.45 -9.25 15.81
CA VAL A 16 -1.56 -10.20 16.01
C VAL A 16 -2.20 -10.02 17.39
N ARG A 17 -1.38 -9.84 18.44
CA ARG A 17 -1.88 -9.56 19.79
C ARG A 17 -2.67 -8.26 19.83
N TRP A 18 -2.13 -7.19 19.26
CA TRP A 18 -2.81 -5.90 19.21
C TRP A 18 -4.13 -5.96 18.44
N LEU A 19 -4.19 -6.67 17.31
CA LEU A 19 -5.41 -6.89 16.54
C LEU A 19 -6.46 -7.67 17.33
N SER A 20 -6.05 -8.64 18.16
CA SER A 20 -6.98 -9.38 19.03
C SER A 20 -7.65 -8.50 20.08
N GLU A 21 -6.97 -7.42 20.50
CA GLU A 21 -7.50 -6.41 21.42
C GLU A 21 -8.35 -5.34 20.69
N HIS A 22 -8.26 -5.27 19.36
CA HIS A 22 -8.92 -4.27 18.51
C HIS A 22 -9.75 -4.91 17.38
N PRO A 23 -10.86 -5.62 17.70
CA PRO A 23 -11.61 -6.42 16.73
C PRO A 23 -12.27 -5.60 15.62
N LYS A 24 -12.49 -4.29 15.81
CA LYS A 24 -12.96 -3.40 14.73
C LYS A 24 -11.88 -3.25 13.65
N ILE A 25 -10.65 -2.98 14.06
CA ILE A 25 -9.51 -2.77 13.16
C ILE A 25 -9.13 -4.07 12.48
N GLN A 26 -9.12 -5.18 13.22
CA GLN A 26 -8.87 -6.51 12.68
C GLN A 26 -9.84 -6.85 11.54
N ARG A 27 -11.15 -6.62 11.70
CA ARG A 27 -12.13 -6.81 10.62
C ARG A 27 -11.88 -5.88 9.44
N ARG A 28 -11.67 -4.59 9.71
CA ARG A 28 -11.38 -3.57 8.67
C ARG A 28 -10.09 -3.82 7.91
N LEU A 29 -9.10 -4.52 8.47
CA LEU A 29 -7.89 -4.93 7.74
C LEU A 29 -8.08 -6.26 7.02
N CYS A 30 -8.63 -7.27 7.69
CA CYS A 30 -8.59 -8.66 7.20
C CYS A 30 -9.80 -9.10 6.38
N GLU A 31 -10.98 -8.47 6.54
CA GLU A 31 -12.23 -8.96 5.96
C GLU A 31 -12.74 -8.03 4.85
N SER A 32 -12.90 -8.55 3.63
CA SER A 32 -13.26 -7.74 2.45
C SER A 32 -14.61 -7.04 2.55
N GLU A 33 -15.55 -7.60 3.33
CA GLU A 33 -16.92 -7.07 3.49
C GLU A 33 -16.97 -5.80 4.35
N PHE A 34 -15.86 -5.43 5.01
CA PHE A 34 -15.81 -4.33 5.96
C PHE A 34 -14.95 -3.18 5.42
N GLU A 35 -15.51 -2.37 4.53
CA GLU A 35 -14.91 -1.11 4.04
C GLU A 35 -15.02 0.04 5.04
N SER A 36 -13.95 0.82 5.20
CA SER A 36 -13.90 1.96 6.10
C SER A 36 -14.38 3.23 5.42
N THR A 37 -15.09 4.08 6.17
CA THR A 37 -15.27 5.47 5.73
C THR A 37 -13.93 6.21 5.73
N PRO A 38 -13.80 7.36 5.04
CA PRO A 38 -12.59 8.17 5.08
C PRO A 38 -12.16 8.56 6.50
N GLU A 39 -13.09 8.94 7.36
CA GLU A 39 -12.82 9.29 8.77
C GLU A 39 -12.32 8.08 9.56
N GLU A 40 -12.97 6.92 9.41
CA GLU A 40 -12.50 5.69 10.04
C GLU A 40 -11.12 5.26 9.53
N CYS A 41 -10.83 5.51 8.25
CA CYS A 41 -9.52 5.23 7.67
C CYS A 41 -8.45 6.10 8.34
N ILE A 42 -8.69 7.40 8.51
CA ILE A 42 -7.79 8.31 9.22
C ILE A 42 -7.56 7.85 10.67
N GLU A 43 -8.63 7.56 11.42
CA GLU A 43 -8.52 7.08 12.80
C GLU A 43 -7.65 5.81 12.90
N MET A 44 -7.82 4.88 11.95
CA MET A 44 -7.01 3.66 11.93
C MET A 44 -5.56 3.93 11.54
N ILE A 45 -5.27 4.87 10.62
CA ILE A 45 -3.91 5.27 10.29
C ILE A 45 -3.20 5.80 11.55
N GLU A 46 -3.84 6.68 12.30
CA GLU A 46 -3.30 7.23 13.56
C GLU A 46 -3.04 6.13 14.59
N MET A 47 -3.95 5.16 14.71
CA MET A 47 -3.77 4.02 15.62
C MET A 47 -2.62 3.11 15.19
N LEU A 48 -2.49 2.82 13.89
CA LEU A 48 -1.39 2.01 13.35
C LEU A 48 -0.05 2.72 13.49
N GLU A 49 0.00 4.03 13.22
CA GLU A 49 1.18 4.87 13.40
C GLU A 49 1.64 4.88 14.86
N LYS A 50 0.72 5.10 15.81
CA LYS A 50 1.01 5.11 17.26
C LYS A 50 1.62 3.79 17.75
N ASN A 51 1.30 2.67 17.10
CA ASN A 51 1.82 1.35 17.43
C ASN A 51 2.99 0.91 16.53
N SER A 52 3.45 1.78 15.63
CA SER A 52 4.54 1.54 14.68
C SER A 52 4.27 0.36 13.72
N PHE A 53 3.01 0.19 13.30
CA PHE A 53 2.60 -0.79 12.30
C PHE A 53 2.49 -0.14 10.90
N TYR A 54 3.58 0.48 10.44
CA TYR A 54 3.59 1.27 9.20
C TYR A 54 3.22 0.47 7.95
N ASP A 55 3.63 -0.79 7.86
CA ASP A 55 3.30 -1.65 6.72
C ASP A 55 1.77 -1.86 6.59
N MET A 56 1.05 -1.89 7.71
CA MET A 56 -0.40 -2.05 7.71
C MET A 56 -1.12 -0.82 7.21
N ILE A 57 -0.52 0.37 7.33
CA ILE A 57 -1.08 1.61 6.77
C ILE A 57 -1.20 1.48 5.25
N PHE A 58 -0.16 0.98 4.59
CA PHE A 58 -0.20 0.79 3.13
C PHE A 58 -1.24 -0.26 2.72
N ILE A 59 -1.34 -1.37 3.46
CA ILE A 59 -2.38 -2.40 3.23
C ILE A 59 -3.79 -1.80 3.39
N LEU A 60 -4.00 -1.00 4.43
CA LEU A 60 -5.27 -0.33 4.67
C LEU A 60 -5.66 0.59 3.50
N LEU A 61 -4.71 1.37 2.99
CA LEU A 61 -4.93 2.28 1.87
C LEU A 61 -5.27 1.54 0.58
N ILE A 62 -4.55 0.46 0.25
CA ILE A 62 -4.87 -0.37 -0.92
C ILE A 62 -6.26 -0.97 -0.79
N LYS A 63 -6.59 -1.52 0.38
CA LYS A 63 -7.90 -2.15 0.61
C LYS A 63 -9.05 -1.16 0.40
N ASN A 64 -8.87 0.08 0.81
CA ASN A 64 -9.90 1.12 0.72
C ASN A 64 -9.74 2.02 -0.51
N SER A 65 -8.92 1.65 -1.50
CA SER A 65 -8.72 2.46 -2.71
C SER A 65 -9.94 2.48 -3.65
N HIS A 66 -10.99 1.74 -3.32
CA HIS A 66 -12.27 1.80 -4.04
C HIS A 66 -13.16 2.95 -3.55
N ASP A 67 -12.93 3.47 -2.33
CA ASP A 67 -13.61 4.68 -1.85
C ASP A 67 -13.12 5.90 -2.63
N LEU A 68 -14.06 6.72 -3.11
CA LEU A 68 -13.75 7.85 -3.99
C LEU A 68 -12.87 8.91 -3.32
N ILE A 69 -13.10 9.20 -2.04
CA ILE A 69 -12.38 10.25 -1.32
C ILE A 69 -10.96 9.78 -1.01
N ILE A 70 -10.82 8.55 -0.52
CA ILE A 70 -9.51 7.94 -0.24
C ILE A 70 -8.71 7.82 -1.54
N ASN A 71 -9.33 7.33 -2.62
CA ASN A 71 -8.68 7.18 -3.92
C ASN A 71 -8.21 8.52 -4.49
N GLU A 72 -9.05 9.56 -4.42
CA GLU A 72 -8.70 10.91 -4.87
C GLU A 72 -7.51 11.49 -4.08
N ALA A 73 -7.50 11.30 -2.76
CA ALA A 73 -6.40 11.75 -1.90
C ALA A 73 -5.07 11.05 -2.25
N ILE A 74 -5.09 9.71 -2.39
CA ILE A 74 -3.91 8.93 -2.78
C ILE A 74 -3.45 9.32 -4.19
N SER A 75 -4.39 9.46 -5.14
CA SER A 75 -4.07 9.81 -6.53
C SER A 75 -3.40 11.18 -6.64
N LYS A 76 -3.86 12.17 -5.87
CA LYS A 76 -3.18 13.48 -5.77
C LYS A 76 -1.77 13.35 -5.23
N MET A 77 -1.60 12.66 -4.11
CA MET A 77 -0.28 12.44 -3.50
C MET A 77 0.68 11.74 -4.48
N VAL A 78 0.22 10.71 -5.19
CA VAL A 78 1.02 10.00 -6.20
C VAL A 78 1.37 10.92 -7.37
N THR A 79 0.41 11.71 -7.86
CA THR A 79 0.63 12.65 -8.97
C THR A 79 1.65 13.73 -8.60
N GLU A 80 1.59 14.26 -7.37
CA GLU A 80 2.59 15.20 -6.86
C GLU A 80 3.98 14.57 -6.77
N LYS A 81 4.09 13.33 -6.27
CA LYS A 81 5.38 12.62 -6.24
C LYS A 81 5.92 12.36 -7.64
N ILE A 82 5.07 11.97 -8.58
CA ILE A 82 5.44 11.81 -10.00
C ILE A 82 5.92 13.14 -10.58
N THR A 83 5.22 14.24 -10.30
CA THR A 83 5.58 15.58 -10.79
C THR A 83 6.94 16.01 -10.26
N ASN A 84 7.17 15.90 -8.95
CA ASN A 84 8.46 16.22 -8.33
C ASN A 84 9.60 15.39 -8.94
N GLU A 85 9.37 14.11 -9.18
CA GLU A 85 10.36 13.24 -9.81
C GLU A 85 10.58 13.60 -11.28
N TRP A 86 9.51 13.95 -12.01
CA TRP A 86 9.56 14.39 -13.40
C TRP A 86 10.41 15.66 -13.55
N GLU A 87 10.24 16.63 -12.66
CA GLU A 87 11.05 17.84 -12.60
C GLU A 87 12.52 17.52 -12.30
N ARG A 88 12.78 16.53 -11.43
CA ARG A 88 14.13 16.12 -11.03
C ARG A 88 14.90 15.42 -12.16
N ILE A 89 14.27 14.53 -12.92
CA ILE A 89 14.93 13.70 -13.95
C ILE A 89 14.77 14.24 -15.37
N GLY A 90 13.83 15.15 -15.58
CA GLY A 90 13.53 15.76 -16.88
C GLY A 90 12.59 14.92 -17.75
N THR A 91 11.89 15.61 -18.66
CA THR A 91 10.81 15.03 -19.46
C THR A 91 11.20 13.86 -20.32
N GLU A 92 12.38 13.90 -20.95
CA GLU A 92 12.81 12.79 -21.81
C GLU A 92 13.08 11.51 -21.03
N GLN A 93 13.72 11.61 -19.86
CA GLN A 93 14.01 10.45 -19.01
C GLN A 93 12.71 9.87 -18.45
N MET A 94 11.82 10.72 -17.91
CA MET A 94 10.53 10.25 -17.42
C MET A 94 9.71 9.54 -18.51
N CYS A 95 9.67 10.10 -19.73
CA CYS A 95 9.00 9.44 -20.86
C CYS A 95 9.62 8.08 -21.18
N ARG A 96 10.95 7.93 -21.09
CA ARG A 96 11.63 6.64 -21.28
C ARG A 96 11.21 5.64 -20.21
N ASP A 97 11.27 6.04 -18.94
CA ASP A 97 10.97 5.18 -17.78
C ASP A 97 9.52 4.69 -17.80
N ILE A 98 8.56 5.58 -18.12
CA ILE A 98 7.14 5.21 -18.26
C ILE A 98 6.97 4.16 -19.37
N LYS A 99 7.54 4.38 -20.56
CA LYS A 99 7.44 3.44 -21.67
C LYS A 99 8.08 2.09 -21.36
N GLU A 100 9.20 2.08 -20.64
CA GLU A 100 9.88 0.85 -20.22
C GLU A 100 9.03 0.04 -19.24
N ARG A 101 8.51 0.69 -18.19
CA ARG A 101 7.61 0.06 -17.22
C ARG A 101 6.35 -0.53 -17.87
N ILE A 102 5.71 0.20 -18.78
CA ILE A 102 4.53 -0.31 -19.52
C ILE A 102 4.90 -1.55 -20.35
N ARG A 103 6.05 -1.54 -21.03
CA ARG A 103 6.50 -2.72 -21.81
C ARG A 103 6.78 -3.92 -20.93
N ASP A 104 7.34 -3.72 -19.75
CA ASP A 104 7.62 -4.83 -18.84
C ASP A 104 6.33 -5.44 -18.28
N GLU A 105 5.32 -4.62 -17.94
CA GLU A 105 4.00 -5.11 -17.55
C GLU A 105 3.27 -5.85 -18.68
N ILE A 106 3.41 -5.41 -19.94
CA ILE A 106 2.87 -6.14 -21.10
C ILE A 106 3.47 -7.55 -21.15
N LYS A 107 4.80 -7.68 -21.09
CA LYS A 107 5.49 -8.99 -21.11
C LYS A 107 5.06 -9.88 -19.94
N LEU A 108 4.93 -9.31 -18.74
CA LEU A 108 4.51 -10.06 -17.56
C LEU A 108 3.08 -10.61 -17.71
N ASN A 109 2.19 -9.83 -18.32
CA ASN A 109 0.82 -10.28 -18.58
C ASN A 109 0.74 -11.36 -19.66
N GLU A 110 1.57 -11.31 -20.71
CA GLU A 110 1.67 -12.37 -21.71
C GLU A 110 2.12 -13.70 -21.06
N ILE A 111 3.14 -13.67 -20.20
CA ILE A 111 3.62 -14.85 -19.45
C ILE A 111 2.55 -15.42 -18.51
N ARG A 112 1.74 -14.54 -17.88
CA ARG A 112 0.65 -14.96 -16.99
C ARG A 112 -0.52 -15.55 -17.75
N GLY A 113 -0.86 -14.99 -18.93
CA GLY A 113 -1.89 -15.52 -19.83
C GLY A 113 -1.53 -16.89 -20.38
N ASP A 114 -0.27 -17.14 -20.70
CA ASP A 114 0.22 -18.45 -21.17
C ASP A 114 0.22 -19.55 -20.10
N LYS A 115 0.12 -19.20 -18.82
CA LYS A 115 0.05 -20.18 -17.70
C LYS A 115 -1.37 -20.53 -17.26
N MET A 116 -2.39 -19.99 -17.93
CA MET A 116 -3.80 -20.28 -17.64
C MET A 116 -4.44 -21.30 -18.59
N PHE A 117 -3.64 -22.01 -19.40
CA PHE A 117 -4.07 -23.13 -20.24
C PHE A 117 -3.24 -24.38 -20.00
#